data_AF-A0A6G5A7T9-F1
#
_entry.id   AF-A0A6G5A7T9-F1
#
_cell.length_a   1.000
_cell.length_b   1.000
_cell.length_c   1.000
_cell.angle_alpha   90.00
_cell.angle_beta   90.00
_cell.angle_gamma   90.00
#
_symmetry.space_group_name_H-M   'P 1'
#
loop_
_entity.id
_entity.type
_entity.pdbx_description
1 polymer ?
#
loop_
_entity_poly.entity_id
_entity_poly.type
_entity_poly.pdbx_seq_one_letter_code
_entity_poly.pdbx_strand_id
1 'polypeptide(L)'
;MSNLTMTVLFAMVAIVSITLAAPKASKEDRETTVNPKACPGWEVWQDCSGNDCRELSCEDPISGGECNDCTSGCYCGEGYFRNGNGNCVNWDHCQRE
;
A
#
# COMPACT_ATOMS: atom_id res chain seq x y z
N MET A 1 6.41 21.62 60.20
CA MET A 1 6.46 21.71 58.73
C MET A 1 5.99 23.10 58.37
N SER A 2 6.84 23.97 57.82
CA SER A 2 6.46 25.35 57.48
C SER A 2 5.55 25.35 56.24
N ASN A 3 4.71 26.38 56.08
CA ASN A 3 3.83 26.52 54.91
C ASN A 3 4.61 26.39 53.58
N LEU A 4 5.89 26.80 53.59
CA LEU A 4 6.82 26.66 52.47
C LEU A 4 7.18 25.20 52.14
N THR A 5 7.38 24.36 53.16
CA THR A 5 7.65 22.93 52.93
C THR A 5 6.44 22.21 52.34
N MET A 6 5.23 22.65 52.71
CA MET A 6 3.98 22.04 52.24
C MET A 6 3.67 22.47 50.79
N THR A 7 3.88 23.74 50.44
CA THR A 7 3.69 24.23 49.06
C THR A 7 4.71 23.63 48.09
N VAL A 8 5.96 23.47 48.51
CA VAL A 8 6.98 22.80 47.70
C VAL A 8 6.61 21.33 47.43
N LEU A 9 6.10 20.62 48.44
CA LEU A 9 5.65 19.23 48.26
C LEU A 9 4.50 19.11 47.25
N PHE A 10 3.49 19.98 47.34
CA PHE A 10 2.39 19.99 46.37
C PHE A 10 2.85 20.33 44.95
N ALA A 11 3.75 21.31 44.80
CA ALA A 11 4.31 21.68 43.50
C ALA A 11 5.07 20.51 42.85
N MET A 12 5.87 19.78 43.63
CA MET A 12 6.63 18.63 43.13
C MET A 12 5.71 17.48 42.70
N VAL A 13 4.65 17.19 43.47
CA VAL A 13 3.66 16.14 43.12
C VAL A 13 2.92 16.50 41.83
N ALA A 14 2.55 17.76 41.65
CA ALA A 14 1.88 18.23 40.43
C ALA A 14 2.79 18.09 39.18
N ILE A 15 4.07 18.47 39.30
CA ILE A 15 5.06 18.38 38.20
C ILE A 15 5.29 16.92 37.79
N VAL A 16 5.42 16.00 38.75
CA VAL A 16 5.57 14.56 38.48
C VAL A 16 4.33 13.97 37.81
N SER A 17 3.13 14.45 38.14
CA SER A 17 1.88 14.00 37.52
C SER A 17 1.77 14.43 36.05
N ILE A 18 2.29 15.61 35.71
CA ILE A 18 2.25 16.16 34.34
C ILE A 18 3.21 15.40 33.40
N THR A 19 4.37 14.95 33.89
CA THR A 19 5.34 14.22 33.05
C THR A 19 4.95 12.77 32.77
N LEU A 20 4.15 12.14 33.62
CA LEU A 20 3.68 10.76 33.46
C LEU A 20 2.47 10.64 32.51
N ALA A 21 1.79 11.74 32.20
CA ALA A 21 0.56 11.74 31.41
C ALA A 21 0.76 12.01 29.91
N ALA A 22 2.00 12.18 29.43
CA ALA A 22 2.23 12.30 27.99
C ALA A 22 1.94 10.93 27.33
N PRO A 23 0.87 10.79 26.53
CA PRO A 23 0.72 9.60 25.73
C PRO A 23 1.93 9.56 24.80
N LYS A 24 2.74 8.51 24.91
CA LYS A 24 3.70 8.22 23.85
C LYS A 24 2.86 8.00 22.60
N ALA A 25 2.92 8.94 21.67
CA ALA A 25 2.45 8.72 20.32
C ALA A 25 3.29 7.56 19.77
N SER A 26 2.80 6.34 19.94
CA SER A 26 3.31 5.21 19.20
C SER A 26 3.05 5.56 17.75
N LYS A 27 4.12 5.90 17.01
CA LYS A 27 4.11 5.66 15.58
C LYS A 27 3.79 4.18 15.47
N GLU A 28 2.58 3.88 15.03
CA GLU A 28 2.21 2.57 14.57
C GLU A 28 3.09 2.33 13.34
N ASP A 29 4.29 1.82 13.56
CA ASP A 29 5.03 1.11 12.52
C ASP A 29 4.16 -0.09 12.21
N ARG A 30 3.27 0.12 11.24
CA ARG A 30 2.56 -0.93 10.54
C ARG A 30 3.65 -1.74 9.88
N GLU A 31 4.18 -2.71 10.61
CA GLU A 31 4.91 -3.84 10.04
C GLU A 31 3.90 -4.60 9.18
N THR A 32 3.69 -4.03 8.00
CA THR A 32 3.01 -4.65 6.91
C THR A 32 3.94 -5.78 6.55
N THR A 33 3.51 -7.00 6.82
CA THR A 33 4.08 -8.16 6.14
C THR A 33 3.97 -7.85 4.65
N VAL A 34 5.06 -7.35 4.05
CA VAL A 34 5.11 -7.04 2.63
C VAL A 34 4.99 -8.37 1.95
N ASN A 35 3.77 -8.74 1.54
CA ASN A 35 3.59 -9.90 0.71
C ASN A 35 4.31 -9.55 -0.60
N PRO A 36 5.41 -10.25 -0.95
CA PRO A 36 6.20 -9.92 -2.13
C PRO A 36 5.40 -10.08 -3.44
N LYS A 37 4.19 -10.66 -3.36
CA LYS A 37 3.25 -10.88 -4.46
C LYS A 37 1.98 -10.02 -4.37
N ALA A 38 1.94 -9.02 -3.49
CA ALA A 38 0.81 -8.09 -3.44
C ALA A 38 0.91 -7.09 -4.59
N CYS A 39 -0.12 -7.06 -5.44
CA CYS A 39 -0.25 -6.13 -6.54
C CYS A 39 -1.28 -5.03 -6.22
N PRO A 40 -1.07 -3.79 -6.70
CA PRO A 40 -2.00 -2.69 -6.50
C PRO A 40 -3.22 -2.77 -7.44
N GLY A 41 -4.34 -2.17 -7.01
CA GLY A 41 -5.49 -1.94 -7.89
C GLY A 41 -6.07 -3.23 -8.49
N TRP A 42 -6.17 -3.26 -9.83
CA TRP A 42 -6.72 -4.38 -10.61
C TRP A 42 -5.62 -5.26 -11.24
N GLU A 43 -4.44 -5.26 -10.63
CA GLU A 43 -3.33 -6.12 -11.02
C GLU A 43 -3.30 -7.40 -10.18
N VAL A 44 -2.84 -8.48 -10.80
CA VAL A 44 -2.66 -9.79 -10.20
C VAL A 44 -1.21 -10.21 -10.41
N TRP A 45 -0.60 -10.78 -9.37
CA TRP A 45 0.73 -11.37 -9.50
C TRP A 45 0.65 -12.58 -10.43
N GLN A 46 1.38 -12.51 -11.53
CA GLN A 46 1.55 -13.64 -12.45
C GLN A 46 2.97 -14.17 -12.30
N ASP A 47 3.08 -15.45 -11.93
CA ASP A 47 4.36 -16.16 -11.95
C ASP A 47 4.60 -16.67 -13.37
N CYS A 48 5.66 -16.19 -13.97
CA CYS A 48 6.08 -16.59 -15.29
C CYS A 48 6.51 -18.06 -15.31
N SER A 49 5.57 -18.94 -15.66
CA SER A 49 5.78 -20.40 -15.68
C SER A 49 5.43 -21.05 -17.03
N GLY A 50 5.13 -20.23 -18.05
CA GLY A 50 4.74 -20.69 -19.40
C GLY A 50 4.75 -19.56 -20.44
N ASN A 51 4.02 -19.74 -21.56
CA ASN A 51 3.91 -18.78 -22.68
C ASN A 51 2.86 -17.67 -22.43
N ASP A 52 2.41 -17.48 -21.19
CA ASP A 52 1.40 -16.49 -20.82
C ASP A 52 2.07 -15.12 -20.72
N CYS A 53 2.09 -14.36 -21.81
CA CYS A 53 2.76 -13.06 -21.80
C CYS A 53 2.02 -11.95 -22.54
N ARG A 54 0.69 -11.94 -22.48
CA ARG A 54 -0.08 -10.80 -22.97
C ARG A 54 -0.99 -10.28 -21.89
N GLU A 55 -0.45 -9.37 -21.09
CA GLU A 55 -1.29 -8.30 -20.56
C GLU A 55 -1.88 -7.54 -21.75
N LEU A 56 -3.20 -7.43 -21.75
CA LEU A 56 -3.92 -6.69 -22.78
C LEU A 56 -3.81 -5.20 -22.46
N SER A 57 -3.73 -4.37 -23.49
CA SER A 57 -3.79 -2.91 -23.33
C SER A 57 -5.07 -2.37 -23.95
N CYS A 58 -5.42 -1.12 -23.66
CA CYS A 58 -6.56 -0.49 -24.31
C CYS A 58 -6.35 -0.37 -25.83
N GLU A 59 -5.09 -0.22 -26.28
CA GLU A 59 -4.69 -0.17 -27.69
C GLU A 59 -4.71 -1.56 -28.35
N ASP A 60 -4.30 -2.61 -27.62
CA ASP A 60 -4.24 -3.99 -28.08
C ASP A 60 -5.05 -4.94 -27.16
N PRO A 61 -6.40 -4.93 -27.26
CA PRO A 61 -7.28 -5.67 -26.36
C PRO A 61 -7.41 -7.16 -26.69
N ILE A 62 -6.68 -7.66 -27.69
CA ILE A 62 -6.73 -9.06 -28.13
C ILE A 62 -5.32 -9.62 -28.10
N SER A 63 -5.15 -10.82 -27.53
CA SER A 63 -3.85 -11.47 -27.45
C SER A 63 -3.39 -11.96 -28.84
N GLY A 64 -2.43 -11.24 -29.43
CA GLY A 64 -2.05 -11.39 -30.84
C GLY A 64 -0.87 -12.33 -31.18
N GLY A 65 -0.32 -13.12 -30.27
CA GLY A 65 0.80 -14.01 -30.66
C GLY A 65 1.51 -14.78 -29.56
N GLU A 66 2.60 -15.43 -29.96
CA GLU A 66 3.58 -16.03 -29.06
C GLU A 66 4.34 -14.95 -28.32
N CYS A 67 4.62 -15.20 -27.06
CA CYS A 67 5.44 -14.33 -26.27
C CYS A 67 6.63 -15.12 -25.73
N ASN A 68 7.82 -14.60 -26.01
CA ASN A 68 9.08 -15.27 -25.73
C ASN A 68 9.81 -14.67 -24.52
N ASP A 69 9.28 -13.59 -23.93
CA ASP A 69 9.89 -12.82 -22.84
C ASP A 69 8.87 -12.56 -21.72
N CYS A 70 8.36 -13.61 -21.09
CA CYS A 70 7.55 -13.45 -19.88
C CYS A 70 8.43 -13.17 -18.67
N THR A 71 7.99 -12.22 -17.85
CA THR A 71 8.61 -11.86 -16.57
C THR A 71 7.58 -12.05 -15.47
N SER A 72 8.00 -12.50 -14.29
CA SER A 72 7.07 -12.55 -13.15
C SER A 72 6.85 -11.13 -12.64
N GLY A 73 5.59 -10.77 -12.40
CA GLY A 73 5.24 -9.42 -11.98
C GLY A 73 3.74 -9.20 -11.81
N CYS A 74 3.37 -7.94 -11.58
CA CYS A 74 1.98 -7.52 -11.51
C CYS A 74 1.48 -7.15 -12.90
N TYR A 75 0.38 -7.78 -13.31
CA TYR A 75 -0.25 -7.57 -14.60
C TYR A 75 -1.76 -7.42 -14.42
N CYS A 76 -2.43 -6.75 -15.34
CA CYS A 76 -3.88 -6.60 -15.32
C CYS A 76 -4.55 -7.96 -15.19
N GLY A 77 -5.49 -8.02 -14.25
CA GLY A 77 -6.33 -9.19 -14.08
C GLY A 77 -7.19 -9.44 -15.32
N GLU A 78 -7.80 -10.62 -15.35
CA GLU A 78 -8.73 -11.00 -16.42
C GLU A 78 -9.84 -9.95 -16.62
N GLY A 79 -10.05 -9.54 -17.88
CA GLY A 79 -11.05 -8.53 -18.24
C GLY A 79 -10.62 -7.07 -17.99
N TYR A 80 -9.39 -6.85 -17.52
CA TYR A 80 -8.78 -5.52 -17.40
C TYR A 80 -7.67 -5.33 -18.44
N PHE A 81 -7.47 -4.06 -18.81
CA PHE A 81 -6.58 -3.64 -19.86
C PHE A 81 -5.72 -2.50 -19.33
N ARG A 82 -4.41 -2.53 -19.61
CA ARG A 82 -3.53 -1.43 -19.23
C ARG A 82 -3.80 -0.24 -20.14
N ASN A 83 -4.10 0.91 -19.55
CA ASN A 83 -4.25 2.16 -20.29
C ASN A 83 -2.93 2.92 -20.43
N GLY A 84 -2.94 4.01 -21.19
CA GLY A 84 -1.77 4.89 -21.37
C GLY A 84 -1.24 5.54 -20.09
N ASN A 85 -2.03 5.54 -19.01
CA ASN A 85 -1.60 6.01 -17.68
C ASN A 85 -0.95 4.90 -16.84
N GLY A 86 -0.84 3.68 -17.38
CA GLY A 86 -0.31 2.52 -16.67
C GLY A 86 -1.27 1.89 -15.67
N ASN A 87 -2.55 2.24 -15.66
CA ASN A 87 -3.55 1.63 -14.79
C ASN A 87 -4.31 0.52 -15.51
N CYS A 88 -4.66 -0.53 -14.78
CA CYS A 88 -5.58 -1.55 -15.26
C CYS A 88 -7.02 -1.05 -15.14
N VAL A 89 -7.71 -0.93 -16.27
CA VAL A 89 -9.08 -0.44 -16.35
C VAL A 89 -9.96 -1.43 -17.11
N ASN A 90 -11.28 -1.35 -16.94
CA ASN A 90 -12.19 -2.18 -17.72
C ASN A 90 -12.35 -1.64 -19.14
N TRP A 91 -12.92 -2.46 -20.03
CA TRP A 91 -13.10 -2.09 -21.43
C TRP A 91 -13.95 -0.82 -21.63
N ASP A 92 -15.01 -0.64 -20.84
CA ASP A 92 -15.85 0.57 -20.88
C ASP A 92 -15.07 1.86 -20.56
N HIS A 93 -13.99 1.75 -19.78
CA HIS A 93 -13.07 2.87 -19.54
C HIS A 93 -12.18 3.10 -20.76
N CYS A 94 -11.56 2.04 -21.32
CA CYS A 94 -10.75 2.15 -22.54
C CYS A 94 -11.50 2.86 -23.68
N GLN A 95 -12.79 2.58 -23.85
CA GLN A 95 -13.61 3.21 -24.90
C GLN A 95 -13.86 4.71 -24.71
N ARG A 96 -13.53 5.27 -23.53
CA ARG A 96 -13.76 6.67 -23.17
C ARG A 96 -12.47 7.48 -23.02
N GLU A 97 -11.32 6.86 -23.22
CA GLU A 97 -10.01 7.52 -23.26
C GLU A 97 -9.75 8.18 -24.61
#